data_AF-A0A945QXS0-F1
#
_entry.id   AF-A0A945QXS0-F1
#
_cell.length_a   1.000
_cell.length_b   1.000
_cell.length_c   1.000
_cell.angle_alpha   90.00
_cell.angle_beta   90.00
_cell.angle_gamma   90.00
#
_symmetry.space_group_name_H-M   'P 1'
#
loop_
_entity.id
_entity.type
_entity.pdbx_description
1 polymer ?
#
loop_
_entity_poly.entity_id
_entity_poly.type
_entity_poly.pdbx_seq_one_letter_code
_entity_poly.pdbx_strand_id
1 'polypeptide(L)'
;MDDQQISRVTIVGGGTAGWLAASLLSRIYRRSDGTSALDISVIESPSIPSVGVGEATVPAMPRILRQLGISERDFFRRCNASFKLCVRFRNWNVDE
;
A
#
# COMPACT_ATOMS: atom_id res chain seq x y z
N MET A 1 -18.29 22.68 -17.55
CA MET A 1 -17.86 21.40 -16.96
C MET A 1 -18.40 21.41 -15.55
N ASP A 2 -19.31 20.50 -15.22
CA ASP A 2 -19.94 20.46 -13.91
C ASP A 2 -18.90 20.24 -12.81
N ASP A 3 -18.92 21.11 -11.81
CA ASP A 3 -18.02 21.14 -10.66
C ASP A 3 -18.47 20.10 -9.61
N GLN A 4 -18.73 18.87 -10.08
CA GLN A 4 -19.32 17.83 -9.26
C GLN A 4 -18.23 17.08 -8.49
N GLN A 5 -18.26 17.25 -7.17
CA GLN A 5 -17.34 16.59 -6.25
C GLN A 5 -17.42 15.06 -6.39
N ILE A 6 -16.26 14.41 -6.59
CA ILE A 6 -16.17 12.94 -6.63
C ILE A 6 -16.52 12.38 -5.25
N SER A 7 -17.49 11.47 -5.22
CA SER A 7 -17.98 10.82 -4.00
C SER A 7 -17.79 9.30 -3.97
N ARG A 8 -17.48 8.67 -5.12
CA ARG A 8 -17.29 7.22 -5.24
C ARG A 8 -16.03 6.88 -6.02
N VAL A 9 -15.26 5.93 -5.51
CA VAL A 9 -14.04 5.41 -6.12
C VAL A 9 -14.07 3.88 -6.13
N THR A 10 -13.96 3.29 -7.33
CA THR A 10 -13.81 1.85 -7.50
C THR A 10 -12.38 1.53 -7.91
N ILE A 11 -11.69 0.72 -7.10
CA ILE A 11 -10.35 0.22 -7.34
C ILE A 11 -10.50 -1.20 -7.92
N VAL A 12 -10.04 -1.40 -9.16
CA VAL A 12 -10.09 -2.71 -9.82
C VAL A 12 -8.71 -3.37 -9.70
N GLY A 13 -8.65 -4.45 -8.92
CA GLY A 13 -7.43 -5.14 -8.55
C GLY A 13 -7.07 -4.92 -7.08
N GLY A 14 -6.74 -6.01 -6.38
CA GLY A 14 -6.24 -5.96 -5.02
C GLY A 14 -4.71 -5.95 -4.97
N GLY A 15 -4.13 -6.94 -4.31
CA GLY A 15 -2.68 -6.97 -4.07
C GLY A 15 -2.17 -5.72 -3.32
N THR A 16 -0.86 -5.47 -3.37
CA THR A 16 -0.25 -4.33 -2.66
C THR A 16 -0.78 -2.98 -3.17
N ALA A 17 -0.87 -2.80 -4.49
CA ALA A 17 -1.33 -1.55 -5.10
C ALA A 17 -2.77 -1.19 -4.70
N GLY A 18 -3.71 -2.13 -4.86
CA GLY A 18 -5.12 -1.89 -4.58
C GLY A 18 -5.40 -1.62 -3.10
N TRP A 19 -4.85 -2.46 -2.22
CA TRP A 19 -5.07 -2.34 -0.78
C TRP A 19 -4.36 -1.12 -0.16
N LEU A 20 -3.17 -0.75 -0.64
CA LEU A 20 -2.52 0.50 -0.21
C LEU A 20 -3.30 1.73 -0.68
N ALA A 21 -3.77 1.75 -1.93
CA ALA A 21 -4.58 2.85 -2.46
C ALA A 21 -5.89 3.01 -1.66
N ALA A 22 -6.62 1.92 -1.45
CA ALA A 22 -7.87 1.92 -0.68
C ALA A 22 -7.65 2.43 0.75
N SER A 23 -6.60 1.94 1.42
CA SER A 23 -6.28 2.30 2.80
C SER A 23 -5.88 3.77 2.94
N LEU A 24 -5.04 4.28 2.04
CA LEU A 24 -4.60 5.68 2.04
C LEU A 24 -5.76 6.63 1.73
N LEU A 25 -6.56 6.33 0.70
CA LEU A 25 -7.76 7.13 0.38
C LEU A 25 -8.73 7.15 1.56
N SER A 26 -9.02 5.99 2.15
CA SER A 26 -9.89 5.90 3.33
C SER A 26 -9.36 6.75 4.48
N ARG A 27 -8.03 6.79 4.68
CA ARG A 27 -7.42 7.58 5.75
C ARG A 27 -7.45 9.09 5.49
N ILE A 28 -7.22 9.52 4.25
CA ILE A 28 -7.15 10.93 3.84
C ILE A 28 -8.54 11.57 3.83
N TYR A 29 -9.56 10.84 3.37
CA TYR A 29 -10.93 11.35 3.24
C TYR A 29 -11.83 11.05 4.46
N ARG A 30 -11.25 10.51 5.54
CA ARG A 30 -11.93 10.33 6.82
C ARG A 30 -12.17 11.68 7.49
N ARG A 31 -13.43 11.95 7.84
CA ARG A 31 -13.89 13.16 8.53
C ARG A 31 -13.75 12.99 10.04
N SER A 32 -13.79 14.12 10.76
CA SER A 32 -13.66 14.17 12.23
C SER A 32 -14.79 13.46 12.98
N ASP A 33 -15.98 13.39 12.38
CA ASP A 33 -17.15 12.65 12.89
C ASP A 33 -17.05 11.13 12.69
N GLY A 34 -15.96 10.63 12.09
CA GLY A 34 -15.74 9.22 11.82
C GLY A 34 -16.31 8.72 10.49
N THR A 35 -17.04 9.56 9.75
CA THR A 35 -17.56 9.23 8.40
C THR A 35 -16.49 9.44 7.32
N SER A 36 -16.72 8.92 6.11
CA SER A 36 -15.84 9.13 4.94
C SER A 36 -16.56 9.99 3.92
N ALA A 37 -15.84 10.96 3.32
CA ALA A 37 -16.37 11.73 2.18
C ALA A 37 -16.39 10.90 0.88
N LEU A 38 -15.70 9.76 0.85
CA LEU A 38 -15.64 8.86 -0.29
C LEU A 38 -16.19 7.47 0.06
N ASP A 39 -17.03 6.96 -0.82
CA ASP A 39 -17.43 5.56 -0.93
C ASP A 39 -16.38 4.81 -1.75
N ILE A 40 -15.60 3.93 -1.11
CA ILE A 40 -14.45 3.24 -1.72
C ILE A 40 -14.76 1.75 -1.82
N SER A 41 -14.71 1.21 -3.03
CA SER A 41 -14.89 -0.22 -3.31
C SER A 41 -13.63 -0.81 -3.95
N VAL A 42 -13.26 -2.02 -3.55
CA VAL A 42 -12.18 -2.80 -4.20
C VAL A 42 -12.80 -4.04 -4.85
N ILE A 43 -12.57 -4.21 -6.15
CA ILE A 43 -12.94 -5.40 -6.90
C ILE A 43 -11.67 -6.23 -7.10
N GLU A 44 -11.51 -7.26 -6.28
CA GLU A 44 -10.37 -8.19 -6.35
C GLU A 44 -10.80 -9.50 -6.99
N SER A 45 -10.02 -9.98 -7.96
CA SER A 45 -10.25 -11.29 -8.58
C SER A 45 -10.03 -12.40 -7.54
N PRO A 46 -10.90 -13.42 -7.46
CA PRO A 46 -10.73 -14.54 -6.52
C PRO A 46 -9.59 -15.51 -6.94
N SER A 47 -8.87 -15.20 -8.02
CA SER A 47 -7.90 -16.07 -8.69
C SER A 47 -6.65 -16.39 -7.85
N ILE A 48 -5.89 -17.38 -8.34
CA ILE A 48 -4.64 -17.94 -7.81
C ILE A 48 -3.81 -16.90 -7.03
N PRO A 49 -3.48 -17.17 -5.75
CA PRO A 49 -2.64 -16.28 -4.96
C PRO A 49 -1.31 -16.01 -5.66
N SER A 50 -0.83 -14.77 -5.63
CA SER A 50 0.50 -14.47 -6.14
C SER A 50 1.57 -15.19 -5.31
N VAL A 51 2.60 -15.71 -5.98
CA VAL A 51 3.76 -16.27 -5.31
C VAL A 51 4.61 -15.12 -4.77
N GLY A 52 4.91 -15.14 -3.47
CA GLY A 52 5.79 -14.15 -2.85
C GLY A 52 7.26 -14.47 -3.11
N VAL A 53 7.94 -13.64 -3.91
CA VAL A 53 9.40 -13.70 -4.14
C VAL A 53 10.19 -12.68 -3.30
N GLY A 54 9.49 -11.92 -2.46
CA GLY A 54 10.03 -10.83 -1.66
C GLY A 54 9.96 -9.48 -2.38
N GLU A 55 9.72 -8.42 -1.61
CA GLU A 55 9.66 -7.04 -2.10
C GLU A 55 10.47 -6.14 -1.16
N ALA A 56 11.21 -5.20 -1.75
CA ALA A 56 12.04 -4.25 -1.04
C ALA A 56 11.38 -2.87 -1.02
N THR A 57 11.33 -2.21 0.13
CA THR A 57 10.73 -0.87 0.26
C THR A 57 11.78 0.24 0.32
N VAL A 58 11.32 1.48 0.54
CA VAL A 58 12.13 2.67 0.78
C VAL A 58 11.87 3.22 2.19
N PRO A 59 12.73 4.11 2.74
CA PRO A 59 12.61 4.62 4.12
C PRO A 59 11.28 5.32 4.46
N ALA A 60 10.43 5.63 3.47
CA ALA A 60 9.10 6.18 3.70
C ALA A 60 8.07 5.16 4.25
N MET A 61 8.32 3.85 4.13
CA MET A 61 7.35 2.82 4.48
C MET A 61 6.87 2.87 5.95
N PRO A 62 7.73 3.06 6.96
CA PRO A 62 7.28 3.19 8.35
C PRO A 62 6.32 4.37 8.57
N ARG A 63 6.45 5.46 7.79
CA ARG A 63 5.54 6.59 7.84
C ARG A 63 4.15 6.21 7.32
N ILE A 64 4.09 5.46 6.22
CA ILE A 64 2.82 4.96 5.65
C ILE A 64 2.12 4.06 6.66
N LEU A 65 2.82 3.09 7.25
CA LEU A 65 2.25 2.21 8.28
C LEU A 65 1.68 3.01 9.45
N ARG A 66 2.41 4.00 9.95
CA ARG A 66 1.96 4.87 11.03
C ARG A 66 0.72 5.69 10.65
N GLN A 67 0.67 6.24 9.44
CA GLN A 67 -0.50 6.98 8.95
C GLN A 67 -1.75 6.10 8.90
N LEU A 68 -1.59 4.83 8.53
CA LEU A 68 -2.64 3.82 8.50
C LEU A 68 -2.95 3.21 9.87
N GLY A 69 -2.24 3.59 10.93
CA GLY A 69 -2.41 3.03 12.28
C GLY A 69 -1.93 1.57 12.40
N ILE A 70 -1.09 1.11 11.48
CA ILE A 70 -0.54 -0.24 11.47
C ILE A 70 0.71 -0.26 12.34
N SER A 71 0.73 -1.15 13.34
CA SER A 71 1.90 -1.42 14.17
C SER A 71 3.03 -1.99 13.32
N GLU A 72 4.20 -1.35 13.35
CA GLU A 72 5.40 -1.84 12.65
C GLU A 72 5.78 -3.24 13.16
N ARG A 73 5.63 -3.51 14.46
CA ARG A 73 5.85 -4.85 15.04
C ARG A 73 4.94 -5.90 14.43
N ASP A 74 3.67 -5.58 14.21
CA ASP A 74 2.71 -6.53 13.63
C ASP A 74 2.94 -6.71 12.15
N PHE A 75 3.32 -5.64 11.43
CA PHE A 75 3.72 -5.72 10.03
C PHE A 75 4.91 -6.69 9.86
N PHE A 76 5.96 -6.55 10.67
CA PHE A 76 7.12 -7.45 10.60
C PHE A 76 6.75 -8.91 10.85
N ARG A 77 5.88 -9.18 11.84
CA ARG A 77 5.43 -10.52 12.17
C ARG A 77 4.53 -11.16 11.12
N ARG A 78 3.62 -10.38 10.53
CA ARG A 78 2.62 -10.89 9.58
C ARG A 78 3.14 -10.99 8.15
N CYS A 79 4.16 -10.20 7.80
CA CYS A 79 4.68 -10.11 6.44
C CYS A 79 6.07 -10.74 6.26
N ASN A 80 6.60 -11.45 7.27
CA ASN A 80 7.96 -12.00 7.27
C ASN A 80 9.02 -10.93 6.88
N ALA A 81 8.87 -9.72 7.41
CA ALA A 81 9.68 -8.59 7.00
C ALA A 81 11.07 -8.61 7.67
N SER A 82 12.04 -8.00 6.99
CA SER A 82 13.39 -7.75 7.50
C SER A 82 13.83 -6.32 7.19
N PHE A 83 14.92 -5.88 7.79
CA PHE A 83 15.46 -4.54 7.59
C PHE A 83 16.30 -4.45 6.31
N LYS A 84 15.98 -3.48 5.46
CA LYS A 84 16.79 -3.09 4.30
C LYS A 84 17.57 -1.82 4.61
N LEU A 85 18.89 -1.90 4.55
CA LEU A 85 19.77 -0.74 4.74
C LEU A 85 20.16 -0.06 3.42
N CYS A 86 20.47 -0.85 2.39
CA CYS A 86 20.89 -0.35 1.08
C CYS A 86 20.58 -1.35 -0.04
N VAL A 87 20.80 -0.91 -1.28
CA VAL A 87 20.91 -1.79 -2.46
C VAL A 87 22.39 -1.90 -2.81
N ARG A 88 22.91 -3.13 -2.82
CA ARG A 88 24.30 -3.39 -3.21
C ARG A 88 24.37 -3.82 -4.66
N PHE A 89 24.91 -2.95 -5.50
CA PHE A 89 25.22 -3.24 -6.90
C PHE A 89 26.55 -4.00 -6.95
N ARG A 90 26.55 -5.28 -7.36
CA ARG A 90 27.76 -6.10 -7.54
C ARG A 90 28.01 -6.36 -9.02
N ASN A 91 29.24 -6.16 -9.48
CA ASN A 91 29.69 -6.42 -10.85
C ASN A 91 28.96 -5.59 -11.93
N TRP A 92 28.47 -4.39 -11.59
CA TRP A 92 27.78 -3.52 -12.56
C TRP A 92 28.72 -2.78 -13.52
N ASN A 93 30.03 -2.83 -13.27
CA ASN A 93 31.06 -2.06 -13.97
C ASN A 93 32.24 -2.91 -14.44
N VAL A 94 32.04 -4.23 -14.55
CA VAL A 94 33.05 -5.18 -15.00
C VAL A 94 32.41 -6.06 -16.07
N ASP A 95 33.14 -6.32 -17.15
CA ASP A 95 32.68 -7.11 -18.31
C ASP A 95 32.88 -8.62 -18.12
N GLU A 96 32.72 -9.16 -16.89
CA GLU A 96 32.82 -10.62 -16.67
C GLU A 96 31.95 -11.42 -17.64
#